data_AF-A0A260QGQ5-F1
#
_entry.id   AF-A0A260QGQ5-F1
#
_cell.length_a   1.000
_cell.length_b   1.000
_cell.length_c   1.000
_cell.angle_alpha   90.00
_cell.angle_beta   90.00
_cell.angle_gamma   90.00
#
_symmetry.space_group_name_H-M   'P 1'
#
loop_
_entity.id
_entity.type
_entity.pdbx_description
1 polymer ?
#
loop_
_entity_poly.entity_id
_entity_poly.type
_entity_poly.pdbx_seq_one_letter_code
_entity_poly.pdbx_strand_id
1 'polypeptide(L)'
;MELDKYTESLRTDLLAAAALGDEHTRQTAEALGKAAEASARLMLLTALSDFAAEVSNELDGHTVTVRLDGPRAHADVRRDIPIVDMGVTDAPEAEDYPTMDDVSGEVRRVTLRLVEQIKERAEDAANNSGVSLNSWLSQAVQGALRDQMRKDRGWNN
;
A
#
# COMPACT_ATOMS: atom_id res chain seq x y z
N MET A 1 8.58 13.92 -5.47
CA MET A 1 8.38 15.38 -5.46
C MET A 1 8.84 15.92 -4.12
N GLU A 2 9.77 16.88 -4.10
CA GLU A 2 10.13 17.55 -2.85
C GLU A 2 9.09 18.62 -2.53
N LEU A 3 8.47 18.57 -1.35
CA LEU A 3 7.43 19.55 -0.99
C LEU A 3 8.02 20.88 -0.50
N ASP A 4 9.24 20.86 0.06
CA ASP A 4 9.90 22.05 0.60
C ASP A 4 10.14 23.14 -0.45
N LYS A 5 10.50 22.76 -1.67
CA LYS A 5 10.70 23.75 -2.74
C LYS A 5 9.46 24.59 -3.04
N TYR A 6 8.25 24.03 -2.82
CA TYR A 6 7.00 24.75 -3.06
C TYR A 6 6.67 25.69 -1.91
N THR A 7 6.91 25.26 -0.66
CA THR A 7 6.71 26.11 0.52
C THR A 7 7.76 27.23 0.60
N GLU A 8 9.00 26.95 0.20
CA GLU A 8 10.06 27.94 0.05
C GLU A 8 9.75 28.98 -1.03
N SER A 9 9.21 28.55 -2.17
CA SER A 9 8.76 29.48 -3.23
C SER A 9 7.67 30.41 -2.70
N LEU A 10 6.65 29.85 -2.02
CA LEU A 10 5.59 30.65 -1.41
C LEU A 10 6.14 31.67 -0.40
N ARG A 11 7.09 31.27 0.44
CA ARG A 11 7.76 32.20 1.38
C ARG A 11 8.50 33.32 0.64
N THR A 12 9.20 32.97 -0.44
CA THR A 12 9.96 33.93 -1.25
C THR A 12 9.03 34.93 -1.91
N ASP A 13 7.90 34.49 -2.45
CA ASP A 13 6.89 35.34 -3.07
C ASP A 13 6.24 36.30 -2.06
N LEU A 14 5.96 35.82 -0.85
CA LEU A 14 5.44 36.66 0.24
C LEU A 14 6.45 37.76 0.65
N LEU A 15 7.73 37.41 0.76
CA LEU A 15 8.78 38.37 1.07
C LEU A 15 8.97 39.39 -0.06
N ALA A 16 8.92 38.94 -1.31
CA ALA A 16 9.01 39.82 -2.48
C ALA A 16 7.84 40.80 -2.53
N ALA A 17 6.62 40.35 -2.24
CA ALA A 17 5.44 41.22 -2.16
C ALA A 17 5.56 42.28 -1.05
N ALA A 18 6.18 41.92 0.08
CA ALA A 18 6.40 42.83 1.20
C ALA A 18 7.61 43.77 1.02
N ALA A 19 8.44 43.57 -0.01
CA ALA A 19 9.72 44.27 -0.15
C ALA A 19 9.60 45.80 -0.32
N LEU A 20 8.50 46.28 -0.91
CA LEU A 20 8.22 47.71 -1.07
C LEU A 20 7.55 48.34 0.16
N GLY A 21 7.21 47.52 1.15
CA GLY A 21 6.57 47.96 2.39
C GLY A 21 7.57 48.50 3.42
N ASP A 22 7.03 48.92 4.56
CA ASP A 22 7.84 49.29 5.71
C ASP A 22 8.46 48.07 6.41
N GLU A 23 9.29 48.32 7.42
CA GLU A 23 9.94 47.26 8.20
C GLU A 23 8.92 46.33 8.89
N HIS A 24 7.82 46.88 9.41
CA HIS A 24 6.78 46.10 10.06
C HIS A 24 6.09 45.13 9.10
N THR A 25 5.83 45.57 7.87
CA THR A 25 5.26 44.76 6.79
C THR A 25 6.18 43.59 6.44
N ARG A 26 7.49 43.84 6.31
CA ARG A 26 8.49 42.79 6.00
C ARG A 26 8.59 41.75 7.13
N GLN A 27 8.60 42.18 8.38
CA GLN A 27 8.61 41.29 9.55
C GLN A 27 7.34 40.44 9.62
N THR A 28 6.19 41.04 9.33
CA THR A 28 4.90 40.34 9.31
C THR A 28 4.88 39.27 8.22
N ALA A 29 5.36 39.58 7.01
CA ALA A 29 5.46 38.62 5.91
C ALA A 29 6.40 37.46 6.24
N GLU A 30 7.53 37.72 6.89
CA GLU A 30 8.45 36.66 7.33
C GLU A 30 7.80 35.73 8.37
N ALA A 31 7.12 36.30 9.37
CA ALA A 31 6.43 35.55 10.42
C ALA A 31 5.28 34.69 9.84
N LEU A 32 4.47 35.27 8.94
CA LEU A 32 3.39 34.56 8.26
C LEU A 32 3.93 33.45 7.36
N GLY A 33 4.99 33.71 6.60
CA GLY A 33 5.62 32.71 5.74
C GLY A 33 6.11 31.49 6.55
N LYS A 34 6.77 31.73 7.70
CA LYS A 34 7.19 30.67 8.62
C LYS A 34 6.00 29.90 9.22
N ALA A 35 4.96 30.61 9.65
CA ALA A 35 3.77 29.99 10.26
C ALA A 35 2.94 29.19 9.25
N ALA A 36 2.92 29.59 7.98
CA ALA A 36 2.12 28.97 6.93
C ALA A 36 2.76 27.70 6.35
N GLU A 37 4.05 27.42 6.60
CA GLU A 37 4.79 26.34 5.96
C GLU A 37 4.16 24.96 6.18
N ALA A 38 3.83 24.61 7.43
CA ALA A 38 3.21 23.33 7.76
C ALA A 38 1.81 23.19 7.13
N SER A 39 1.01 24.25 7.16
CA SER A 39 -0.33 24.29 6.57
C SER A 39 -0.30 24.17 5.05
N ALA A 40 0.63 24.87 4.40
CA ALA A 40 0.84 24.80 2.94
C ALA A 40 1.28 23.39 2.52
N ARG A 41 2.18 22.76 3.28
CA ARG A 41 2.59 21.37 3.05
C ARG A 41 1.41 20.40 3.15
N LEU A 42 0.57 20.56 4.18
CA LEU A 42 -0.61 19.71 4.35
C LEU A 42 -1.61 19.91 3.19
N MET A 43 -1.85 21.16 2.79
CA MET A 43 -2.71 21.49 1.65
C MET A 43 -2.22 20.86 0.35
N LEU A 44 -0.91 20.89 0.09
CA LEU A 44 -0.31 20.21 -1.07
C LEU A 44 -0.53 18.70 -1.00
N LEU A 45 -0.36 18.07 0.16
CA LEU A 45 -0.59 16.64 0.31
C LEU A 45 -2.06 16.27 0.05
N THR A 46 -3.01 17.04 0.58
CA THR A 46 -4.44 16.83 0.33
C THR A 46 -4.74 16.94 -1.16
N ALA A 47 -4.29 18.02 -1.82
CA ALA A 47 -4.50 18.22 -3.25
C ALA A 47 -3.92 17.08 -4.11
N LEU A 48 -2.72 16.59 -3.77
CA LEU A 48 -2.11 15.46 -4.47
C LEU A 48 -2.86 14.14 -4.22
N SER A 49 -3.42 13.97 -3.03
CA SER A 49 -4.19 12.76 -2.68
C SER A 49 -5.51 12.72 -3.43
N ASP A 50 -6.21 13.85 -3.49
CA ASP A 50 -7.44 14.01 -4.27
C ASP A 50 -7.17 13.77 -5.76
N PHE A 51 -6.09 14.37 -6.28
CA PHE A 51 -5.67 14.14 -7.66
C PHE A 51 -5.31 12.67 -7.94
N ALA A 52 -4.62 11.99 -7.02
CA ALA A 52 -4.31 10.57 -7.17
C ALA A 52 -5.58 9.69 -7.19
N ALA A 53 -6.60 10.04 -6.39
CA ALA A 53 -7.89 9.35 -6.42
C ALA A 53 -8.62 9.56 -7.75
N GLU A 54 -8.62 10.79 -8.29
CA GLU A 54 -9.16 11.10 -9.61
C GLU A 54 -8.45 10.29 -10.71
N VAL A 55 -7.11 10.29 -10.70
CA VAL A 55 -6.30 9.51 -11.65
C VAL A 55 -6.57 8.01 -11.52
N SER A 56 -6.77 7.49 -10.31
CA SER A 56 -7.10 6.07 -10.10
C SER A 56 -8.45 5.69 -10.72
N ASN A 57 -9.44 6.59 -10.68
CA ASN A 57 -10.74 6.32 -11.29
C ASN A 57 -10.68 6.33 -12.83
N GLU A 58 -9.73 7.06 -13.42
CA GLU A 58 -9.52 7.13 -14.87
C GLU A 58 -8.57 6.02 -15.37
N LEU A 59 -7.79 5.39 -14.48
CA LEU A 59 -6.87 4.30 -14.82
C LEU A 59 -7.47 2.93 -14.51
N ASP A 60 -8.02 2.30 -15.53
CA ASP A 60 -8.51 0.92 -15.43
C ASP A 60 -7.41 -0.05 -14.97
N GLY A 61 -7.73 -0.86 -13.97
CA GLY A 61 -6.84 -1.90 -13.45
C GLY A 61 -5.60 -1.34 -12.75
N HIS A 62 -5.55 -0.05 -12.39
CA HIS A 62 -4.45 0.51 -11.61
C HIS A 62 -4.93 1.55 -10.59
N THR A 63 -4.51 1.36 -9.33
CA THR A 63 -4.71 2.35 -8.26
C THR A 63 -3.45 3.19 -8.06
N VAL A 64 -3.61 4.51 -8.04
CA VAL A 64 -2.55 5.48 -7.75
C VAL A 64 -2.74 6.04 -6.34
N THR A 65 -1.69 5.98 -5.52
CA THR A 65 -1.67 6.57 -4.18
C THR A 65 -0.46 7.47 -3.98
N VAL A 66 -0.54 8.40 -3.04
CA VAL A 66 0.59 9.27 -2.68
C VAL A 66 1.21 8.77 -1.39
N ARG A 67 2.50 8.42 -1.43
CA ARG A 67 3.29 8.02 -0.25
C ARG A 67 4.30 9.10 0.10
N LEU A 68 4.42 9.38 1.39
CA LEU A 68 5.45 10.26 1.94
C LEU A 68 6.68 9.46 2.38
N ASP A 69 7.85 9.96 2.02
CA ASP A 69 9.16 9.53 2.48
C ASP A 69 9.94 10.77 2.93
N GLY A 70 9.87 11.04 4.23
CA GLY A 70 10.36 12.30 4.81
C GLY A 70 9.72 13.53 4.13
N PRO A 71 10.52 14.46 3.58
CA PRO A 71 10.00 15.64 2.89
C PRO A 71 9.49 15.36 1.46
N ARG A 72 9.67 14.14 0.95
CA ARG A 72 9.40 13.78 -0.44
C ARG A 72 8.08 13.04 -0.58
N ALA A 73 7.26 13.45 -1.52
CA ALA A 73 6.04 12.76 -1.94
C ALA A 73 6.30 11.91 -3.19
N HIS A 74 5.80 10.68 -3.21
CA HIS A 74 5.95 9.72 -4.30
C HIS A 74 4.59 9.22 -4.75
N ALA A 75 4.35 9.13 -6.05
CA ALA A 75 3.22 8.38 -6.58
C ALA A 75 3.57 6.89 -6.53
N ASP A 76 2.75 6.08 -5.87
CA ASP A 76 2.79 4.62 -5.86
C ASP A 76 1.64 4.12 -6.72
N VAL A 77 1.97 3.49 -7.85
CA VAL A 77 0.99 2.94 -8.79
C VAL A 77 0.97 1.43 -8.62
N ARG A 78 -0.18 0.91 -8.25
CA ARG A 78 -0.42 -0.52 -8.06
C ARG A 78 -1.33 -1.01 -9.16
N ARG A 79 -1.03 -2.18 -9.72
CA ARG A 79 -1.97 -2.85 -10.62
C ARG A 79 -3.07 -3.47 -9.78
N ASP A 80 -4.31 -3.10 -10.07
CA ASP A 80 -5.48 -3.80 -9.61
C ASP A 80 -5.61 -5.04 -10.48
N ILE A 81 -5.25 -6.19 -9.90
CA ILE A 81 -5.39 -7.47 -10.58
C ILE A 81 -6.90 -7.73 -10.66
N PRO A 82 -7.52 -7.70 -11.85
CA PRO A 82 -8.94 -7.96 -11.96
C PRO A 82 -9.16 -9.43 -11.59
N ILE A 83 -10.05 -9.67 -10.63
CA ILE A 83 -10.58 -11.00 -10.37
C ILE A 83 -11.46 -11.33 -11.58
N VAL A 84 -10.92 -12.05 -12.57
CA VAL A 84 -11.68 -12.39 -13.77
C VAL A 84 -12.63 -13.52 -13.41
N ASP A 85 -13.91 -13.20 -13.23
CA ASP A 85 -15.00 -14.17 -13.16
C ASP A 85 -15.23 -14.75 -14.57
N MET A 86 -14.36 -15.69 -14.98
CA MET A 86 -14.47 -16.37 -16.26
C MET A 86 -15.38 -17.59 -16.11
N GLY A 87 -16.69 -17.36 -16.14
CA GLY A 87 -17.64 -18.42 -16.44
C GLY A 87 -17.52 -18.86 -17.90
N VAL A 88 -16.82 -19.97 -18.19
CA VAL A 88 -17.02 -20.76 -19.42
C VAL A 88 -16.84 -22.26 -19.18
N THR A 89 -17.83 -22.96 -19.72
CA THR A 89 -18.10 -24.38 -19.92
C THR A 89 -16.97 -25.24 -20.52
N ASP A 90 -16.84 -26.46 -19.97
CA ASP A 90 -16.55 -27.77 -20.60
C ASP A 90 -15.22 -27.98 -21.37
N ALA A 91 -14.17 -28.43 -20.66
CA ALA A 91 -13.01 -29.22 -21.14
C ALA A 91 -12.14 -29.72 -19.93
N PRO A 92 -11.34 -30.81 -20.05
CA PRO A 92 -11.21 -31.85 -19.02
C PRO A 92 -10.29 -31.52 -17.81
N GLU A 93 -10.69 -32.08 -16.67
CA GLU A 93 -10.16 -31.97 -15.30
C GLU A 93 -8.62 -31.85 -15.19
N ALA A 94 -8.14 -30.62 -14.99
CA ALA A 94 -6.92 -30.37 -14.23
C ALA A 94 -7.36 -30.03 -12.80
N GLU A 95 -6.83 -30.75 -11.80
CA GLU A 95 -7.22 -30.60 -10.39
C GLU A 95 -7.15 -29.11 -9.97
N ASP A 96 -8.32 -28.55 -9.67
CA ASP A 96 -8.49 -27.22 -9.08
C ASP A 96 -7.71 -27.16 -7.77
N TYR A 97 -6.64 -26.36 -7.77
CA TYR A 97 -6.00 -25.92 -6.55
C TYR A 97 -6.66 -24.60 -6.14
N PRO A 98 -7.39 -24.55 -5.01
CA PRO A 98 -7.89 -23.28 -4.51
C PRO A 98 -6.70 -22.37 -4.26
N THR A 99 -6.59 -21.32 -5.05
CA THR A 99 -5.71 -20.19 -4.74
C THR A 99 -6.44 -19.32 -3.72
N MET A 100 -5.72 -18.46 -3.02
CA MET A 100 -6.21 -17.70 -1.87
C MET A 100 -7.49 -16.86 -2.12
N ASP A 101 -7.88 -16.68 -3.38
CA ASP A 101 -9.10 -16.00 -3.82
C ASP A 101 -10.39 -16.85 -3.66
N ASP A 102 -10.28 -18.16 -3.42
CA ASP A 102 -11.42 -19.05 -3.17
C ASP A 102 -11.90 -19.06 -1.70
N VAL A 103 -11.27 -18.26 -0.84
CA VAL A 103 -11.71 -18.09 0.54
C VAL A 103 -12.31 -16.70 0.68
N SER A 104 -13.59 -16.56 0.30
CA SER A 104 -14.43 -15.38 0.55
C SER A 104 -14.76 -15.19 2.05
N GLY A 105 -13.82 -15.54 2.93
CA GLY A 105 -13.93 -15.42 4.37
C GLY A 105 -13.23 -14.16 4.88
N GLU A 106 -13.82 -13.50 5.86
CA GLU A 106 -13.17 -12.42 6.61
C GLU A 106 -11.78 -12.85 7.10
N VAL A 107 -10.74 -12.09 6.71
CA VAL A 107 -9.38 -12.33 7.20
C VAL A 107 -9.31 -12.04 8.70
N ARG A 108 -9.13 -13.08 9.51
CA ARG A 108 -8.99 -12.95 10.98
C ARG A 108 -7.52 -12.89 11.39
N ARG A 109 -7.17 -11.89 12.21
CA ARG A 109 -5.82 -11.75 12.78
C ARG A 109 -5.58 -12.80 13.85
N VAL A 110 -4.41 -13.44 13.81
CA VAL A 110 -3.97 -14.44 14.79
C VAL A 110 -2.53 -14.12 15.22
N THR A 111 -2.25 -14.21 16.52
CA THR A 111 -0.89 -14.12 17.06
C THR A 111 -0.35 -15.52 17.32
N LEU A 112 0.75 -15.87 16.66
CA LEU A 112 1.40 -17.19 16.75
C LEU A 112 2.73 -17.07 17.50
N ARG A 113 3.00 -18.02 18.41
CA ARG A 113 4.30 -18.17 19.06
C ARG A 113 4.98 -19.42 18.52
N LEU A 114 6.21 -19.26 18.04
CA LEU A 114 7.02 -20.32 17.45
C LEU A 114 8.36 -20.39 18.16
N VAL A 115 8.99 -21.57 18.11
CA VAL A 115 10.39 -21.75 18.50
C VAL A 115 11.27 -21.11 17.43
N GLU A 116 12.36 -20.46 17.82
CA GLU A 116 13.22 -19.66 16.92
C GLU A 116 13.66 -20.44 15.67
N GLN A 117 14.14 -21.67 15.85
CA GLN A 117 14.60 -22.53 14.76
C GLN A 117 13.53 -22.83 13.71
N ILE A 118 12.24 -22.81 14.10
CA ILE A 118 11.12 -23.03 13.18
C ILE A 118 10.80 -21.75 12.40
N LYS A 119 10.92 -20.59 13.06
CA LYS A 119 10.74 -19.29 12.41
C LYS A 119 11.82 -19.05 11.34
N GLU A 120 13.09 -19.31 11.66
CA GLU A 120 14.21 -19.15 10.71
C GLU A 120 14.01 -20.01 9.45
N ARG A 121 13.66 -21.29 9.61
CA ARG A 121 13.39 -22.19 8.48
C ARG A 121 12.21 -21.75 7.64
N ALA A 122 11.18 -21.18 8.26
CA ALA A 122 10.02 -20.67 7.55
C ALA A 122 10.37 -19.39 6.75
N GLU A 123 11.22 -18.51 7.30
CA GLU A 123 11.72 -17.32 6.61
C GLU A 123 12.58 -17.69 5.39
N ASP A 124 13.50 -18.65 5.53
CA ASP A 124 14.32 -19.15 4.43
C ASP A 124 13.46 -19.76 3.31
N ALA A 125 12.45 -20.56 3.66
CA ALA A 125 11.54 -21.16 2.71
C ALA A 125 10.66 -20.11 1.99
N ALA A 126 10.22 -19.08 2.71
CA ALA A 126 9.47 -17.96 2.15
C ALA A 126 10.33 -17.15 1.17
N ASN A 127 11.59 -16.85 1.54
CA ASN A 127 12.56 -16.15 0.70
C ASN A 127 12.87 -16.93 -0.59
N ASN A 128 13.11 -18.24 -0.48
CA ASN A 128 13.34 -19.11 -1.64
C ASN A 128 12.13 -19.17 -2.58
N SER A 129 10.93 -18.98 -2.04
CA SER A 129 9.67 -18.98 -2.78
C SER A 129 9.26 -17.58 -3.26
N GLY A 130 10.05 -16.54 -2.96
CA GLY A 130 9.78 -15.15 -3.36
C GLY A 130 8.53 -14.53 -2.74
N VAL A 131 8.04 -15.08 -1.61
CA VAL A 131 6.80 -14.65 -0.95
C VAL A 131 7.06 -14.18 0.48
N SER A 132 6.12 -13.42 1.05
CA SER A 132 6.21 -13.03 2.46
C SER A 132 6.05 -14.23 3.39
N LEU A 133 6.65 -14.17 4.58
CA LEU A 133 6.49 -15.19 5.62
C LEU A 133 5.01 -15.48 5.93
N ASN A 134 4.16 -14.45 5.99
CA ASN A 134 2.72 -14.60 6.26
C ASN A 134 2.00 -15.35 5.14
N SER A 135 2.35 -15.06 3.89
CA SER A 135 1.80 -15.73 2.71
C SER A 135 2.23 -17.20 2.69
N TRP A 136 3.52 -17.46 2.94
CA TRP A 136 4.08 -18.81 2.98
C TRP A 136 3.45 -19.65 4.10
N LEU A 137 3.32 -19.09 5.31
CA LEU A 137 2.68 -19.78 6.44
C LEU A 137 1.21 -20.11 6.15
N SER A 138 0.49 -19.20 5.50
CA SER A 138 -0.92 -19.40 5.16
C SER A 138 -1.09 -20.54 4.12
N GLN A 139 -0.22 -20.59 3.12
CA GLN A 139 -0.17 -21.70 2.14
C GLN A 139 0.19 -23.03 2.81
N ALA A 140 1.17 -23.03 3.73
CA ALA A 140 1.56 -24.23 4.47
C ALA A 140 0.40 -24.78 5.32
N VAL A 141 -0.36 -23.92 6.00
CA VAL A 141 -1.55 -24.31 6.77
C VAL A 141 -2.65 -24.85 5.88
N GLN A 142 -2.91 -24.21 4.73
CA GLN A 142 -3.87 -24.71 3.75
C GLN A 142 -3.49 -26.09 3.21
N GLY A 143 -2.20 -26.29 2.89
CA GLY A 143 -1.68 -27.57 2.43
C GLY A 143 -1.85 -28.68 3.49
N ALA A 144 -1.50 -28.40 4.74
CA ALA A 144 -1.67 -29.34 5.85
C ALA A 144 -3.14 -29.72 6.09
N LEU A 145 -4.06 -28.75 6.00
CA LEU A 145 -5.49 -28.98 6.16
C LEU A 145 -6.05 -29.87 5.03
N ARG A 146 -5.59 -29.68 3.79
CA ARG A 146 -5.99 -30.52 2.64
C ARG A 146 -5.52 -31.96 2.80
N ASP A 147 -4.29 -32.15 3.26
CA ASP A 147 -3.74 -33.49 3.49
C ASP A 147 -4.52 -34.23 4.59
N GLN A 148 -4.89 -33.52 5.66
CA GLN A 148 -5.76 -34.05 6.70
C GLN A 148 -7.14 -34.47 6.16
N MET A 149 -7.79 -33.61 5.36
CA MET A 149 -9.08 -33.93 4.73
C MET A 149 -9.03 -35.08 3.72
N ARG A 150 -7.89 -35.31 3.06
CA ARG A 150 -7.67 -36.47 2.20
C ARG A 150 -7.52 -37.75 3.02
N LYS A 151 -6.78 -37.68 4.14
CA LYS A 151 -6.57 -38.81 5.04
C LYS A 151 -7.87 -39.28 5.72
N ASP A 152 -8.73 -38.36 6.12
CA ASP A 152 -10.01 -38.69 6.76
C ASP A 152 -11.01 -39.35 5.78
N ARG A 153 -10.96 -38.99 4.48
CA ARG A 153 -11.78 -39.65 3.44
C ARG A 153 -11.30 -41.06 3.08
N GLY A 154 -10.00 -41.33 3.19
CA GLY A 154 -9.42 -42.65 2.92
C GLY A 154 -9.72 -43.70 3.98
N TRP A 155 -10.22 -43.30 5.16
CA TRP A 155 -10.55 -44.23 6.26
C TRP A 155 -12.03 -44.65 6.29
N ASN A 156 -12.87 -43.96 5.51
CA ASN A 156 -14.32 -44.13 5.48
C ASN A 156 -14.83 -44.91 4.25
N ASN A 157 -13.94 -45.64 3.56
CA ASN A 157 -14.26 -46.51 2.42
C ASN A 157 -13.64 -47.89 2.59
#